data_AF-A0A2W6UTF3-F1
#
_entry.id   AF-A0A2W6UTF3-F1
#
_cell.length_a   1.000
_cell.length_b   1.000
_cell.length_c   1.000
_cell.angle_alpha   90.00
_cell.angle_beta   90.00
_cell.angle_gamma   90.00
#
_symmetry.space_group_name_H-M   'P 1'
#
loop_
_entity.id
_entity.type
_entity.pdbx_description
1 polymer ?
#
loop_
_entity_poly.entity_id
_entity_poly.type
_entity_poly.pdbx_seq_one_letter_code
_entity_poly.pdbx_strand_id
1 'polypeptide(L)'
;MPEDTTLRAVAAVPLREDLCALIETLEPRVQMIRDHRLTAPMRGPADWSGDPDFTRTPEQQRAFDEMVDSADALFGIPDVDPAALARTVRDNPKLRWVMTTAAGGGAQVRAAQLDRAALDRIAFTTSA
;
A
#
# COMPACT_ATOMS: atom_id res chain seq x y z
N MET A 1 -7.49 -19.32 -22.49
CA MET A 1 -6.53 -18.22 -22.29
C MET A 1 -5.84 -18.48 -20.97
N PRO A 2 -4.51 -18.39 -20.84
CA PRO A 2 -3.93 -18.48 -19.51
C PRO A 2 -4.51 -17.31 -18.72
N GLU A 3 -5.17 -17.60 -17.60
CA GLU A 3 -5.62 -16.56 -16.68
C GLU A 3 -4.40 -15.71 -16.34
N ASP A 4 -4.54 -14.39 -16.44
CA ASP A 4 -3.51 -13.46 -16.02
C ASP A 4 -3.39 -13.59 -14.49
N THR A 5 -2.55 -14.52 -14.05
CA THR A 5 -2.31 -14.85 -12.63
C THR A 5 -1.39 -13.81 -11.97
N THR A 6 -1.13 -12.70 -12.65
CA THR A 6 -0.26 -11.63 -12.19
C THR A 6 -0.94 -10.86 -11.07
N LEU A 7 -0.40 -10.96 -9.87
CA LEU A 7 -0.83 -10.22 -8.69
C LEU A 7 -0.23 -8.80 -8.72
N ARG A 8 -1.08 -7.77 -8.72
CA ARG A 8 -0.63 -6.37 -8.62
C ARG A 8 -0.37 -6.03 -7.16
N ALA A 9 0.91 -5.92 -6.80
CA ALA A 9 1.35 -5.47 -5.50
C ALA A 9 1.72 -3.98 -5.57
N VAL A 10 0.99 -3.13 -4.86
CA VAL A 10 1.23 -1.68 -4.84
C VAL A 10 2.01 -1.31 -3.58
N ALA A 11 3.12 -0.59 -3.75
CA ALA A 11 3.83 0.01 -2.63
C ALA A 11 3.24 1.39 -2.30
N ALA A 12 2.55 1.50 -1.15
CA ALA A 12 2.00 2.75 -0.65
C ALA A 12 3.01 3.57 0.18
N VAL A 13 4.21 3.01 0.37
CA VAL A 13 5.35 3.59 1.08
C VAL A 13 6.56 3.61 0.13
N PRO A 14 7.58 4.47 0.36
CA PRO A 14 8.76 4.60 -0.50
C PRO A 14 9.70 3.38 -0.41
N LEU A 15 9.22 2.20 -0.85
CA LEU A 15 10.01 0.98 -0.92
C LEU A 15 11.09 1.15 -1.98
N ARG A 16 12.35 0.87 -1.63
CA ARG A 16 13.46 1.06 -2.57
C ARG A 16 13.26 0.29 -3.87
N GLU A 17 13.64 0.91 -4.97
CA GLU A 17 13.46 0.38 -6.32
C GLU A 17 14.16 -0.96 -6.53
N ASP A 18 15.34 -1.15 -5.94
CA ASP A 18 16.10 -2.40 -6.02
C ASP A 18 15.40 -3.57 -5.31
N LEU A 19 14.68 -3.30 -4.21
CA LEU A 19 13.85 -4.29 -3.53
C LEU A 19 12.62 -4.65 -4.36
N CYS A 20 12.02 -3.68 -5.06
CA CYS A 20 10.89 -3.95 -5.93
C CYS A 20 11.31 -4.83 -7.12
N ALA A 21 12.45 -4.52 -7.75
CA ALA A 21 13.01 -5.34 -8.82
C ALA A 21 13.41 -6.75 -8.33
N LEU A 22 13.91 -6.86 -7.09
CA LEU A 22 14.21 -8.15 -6.48
C LEU A 22 12.94 -8.99 -6.29
N ILE A 23 11.83 -8.40 -5.84
CA ILE A 23 10.54 -9.10 -5.70
C ILE A 23 10.10 -9.64 -7.06
N GLU A 24 10.10 -8.80 -8.10
CA GLU A 24 9.69 -9.21 -9.47
C GLU A 24 10.62 -10.28 -10.06
N THR A 25 11.90 -10.26 -9.69
CA THR A 25 12.88 -11.29 -10.10
C THR A 25 12.64 -12.62 -9.40
N LEU A 26 12.34 -12.60 -8.10
CA LEU A 26 12.14 -13.81 -7.29
C LEU A 26 10.76 -14.42 -7.46
N GLU A 27 9.74 -13.60 -7.75
CA GLU A 27 8.37 -14.03 -8.00
C GLU A 27 7.80 -13.31 -9.24
N PRO A 28 7.96 -13.91 -10.44
CA PRO A 28 7.51 -13.31 -11.71
C PRO A 28 5.99 -13.15 -11.84
N ARG A 29 5.19 -13.77 -10.96
CA ARG A 29 3.73 -13.57 -10.92
C ARG A 29 3.34 -12.32 -10.13
N VAL A 30 4.28 -11.62 -9.51
CA VAL A 30 4.02 -10.35 -8.84
C VAL A 30 4.47 -9.21 -9.74
N GLN A 31 3.56 -8.29 -10.02
CA GLN A 31 3.89 -7.00 -10.62
C GLN A 31 3.91 -5.93 -9.54
N MET A 32 5.07 -5.32 -9.32
CA MET A 32 5.24 -4.30 -8.30
C MET A 32 4.92 -2.92 -8.88
N ILE A 33 3.85 -2.29 -8.42
CA ILE A 33 3.44 -0.94 -8.80
C ILE A 33 3.97 0.05 -7.76
N ARG A 34 4.81 0.99 -8.18
CA ARG A 34 5.36 2.06 -7.33
C ARG A 34 5.58 3.34 -8.12
N ASP A 35 5.33 4.49 -7.48
CA ASP A 35 5.81 5.79 -7.94
C ASP A 35 6.40 6.56 -6.75
N HIS A 36 7.74 6.62 -6.70
CA HIS A 36 8.48 7.27 -5.62
C HIS A 36 8.24 8.78 -5.56
N ARG A 37 7.70 9.39 -6.61
CA ARG A 37 7.32 10.81 -6.61
C ARG A 37 6.00 11.05 -5.89
N LEU A 38 5.23 9.99 -5.65
CA LEU A 38 3.94 10.02 -4.97
C LEU A 38 4.03 9.56 -3.51
N THR A 39 5.22 9.25 -3.00
CA THR A 39 5.38 8.84 -1.60
C THR A 39 6.39 9.75 -0.93
N ALA A 40 6.12 10.12 0.33
CA ALA A 40 7.03 10.96 1.10
C ALA A 40 8.36 10.22 1.29
N PRO A 41 9.51 10.79 0.90
CA PRO A 41 10.81 10.14 1.08
C PRO A 41 11.08 9.84 2.56
N MET A 42 11.68 8.67 2.85
CA MET A 42 12.08 8.34 4.22
C MET A 42 13.25 9.23 4.66
N ARG A 43 13.16 9.83 5.85
CA ARG A 43 14.30 10.59 6.44
C ARG A 43 15.31 9.69 7.16
N GLY A 44 14.90 8.48 7.51
CA GLY A 44 15.72 7.48 8.19
C GLY A 44 15.09 6.08 8.14
N PRO A 45 15.78 5.04 8.66
CA PRO A 45 15.26 3.67 8.67
C PRO A 45 13.89 3.60 9.37
N ALA A 46 12.94 2.93 8.73
CA ALA A 46 11.55 2.77 9.19
C ALA A 46 10.74 4.07 9.39
N ASP A 47 11.16 5.20 8.80
CA ASP A 47 10.33 6.41 8.71
C ASP A 47 9.24 6.25 7.64
N TRP A 48 8.15 5.58 8.00
CA TRP A 48 7.01 5.32 7.11
C TRP A 48 6.14 6.55 6.85
N SER A 49 6.17 7.55 7.76
CA SER A 49 5.53 8.85 7.55
C SER A 49 6.26 9.71 6.51
N GLY A 50 7.57 9.51 6.39
CA GLY A 50 8.42 10.26 5.48
C GLY A 50 8.64 11.72 5.87
N ASP A 51 9.15 12.48 4.90
CA ASP A 51 9.40 13.92 5.01
C ASP A 51 8.10 14.72 5.23
N PRO A 52 7.95 15.45 6.36
CA PRO A 52 6.74 16.24 6.63
C PRO A 52 6.59 17.44 5.69
N ASP A 53 7.66 17.88 5.02
CA ASP A 53 7.61 18.98 4.05
C ASP A 53 7.15 18.49 2.67
N PHE A 54 7.06 17.17 2.47
CA PHE A 54 6.49 16.59 1.26
C PHE A 54 4.98 16.78 1.25
N THR A 55 4.47 17.44 0.20
CA THR A 55 3.04 17.57 -0.04
C THR A 55 2.75 17.23 -1.49
N ARG A 56 1.79 16.32 -1.72
CA ARG A 56 1.29 16.03 -3.07
C ARG A 56 0.47 17.20 -3.59
N THR A 57 0.67 17.56 -4.86
CA THR A 57 -0.32 18.38 -5.58
C THR A 57 -1.65 17.63 -5.73
N PRO A 58 -2.77 18.31 -6.04
CA PRO A 58 -4.04 17.64 -6.29
C PRO A 58 -3.95 16.55 -7.38
N GLU A 59 -3.16 16.79 -8.43
CA GLU A 59 -2.89 15.82 -9.50
C GLU A 59 -2.14 14.60 -8.98
N GLN A 60 -1.12 14.81 -8.15
CA GLN A 60 -0.34 13.74 -7.54
C GLN A 60 -1.19 12.94 -6.54
N GLN A 61 -2.08 13.59 -5.79
CA GLN A 61 -2.98 12.90 -4.88
C GLN A 61 -3.94 11.98 -5.65
N ARG A 62 -4.54 12.46 -6.75
CA ARG A 62 -5.37 11.61 -7.62
C ARG A 62 -4.61 10.43 -8.18
N ALA A 63 -3.40 10.65 -8.68
CA ALA A 63 -2.55 9.58 -9.21
C ALA A 63 -2.17 8.56 -8.13
N PHE A 64 -1.94 9.02 -6.89
CA PHE A 64 -1.65 8.16 -5.76
C PHE A 64 -2.87 7.31 -5.38
N ASP A 65 -4.05 7.93 -5.32
CA ASP A 65 -5.31 7.25 -5.02
C ASP A 65 -5.63 6.18 -6.07
N GLU A 66 -5.54 6.52 -7.36
CA GLU A 66 -5.70 5.55 -8.47
C GLU A 66 -4.70 4.40 -8.38
N MET A 67 -3.46 4.68 -7.97
CA MET A 67 -2.43 3.66 -7.79
C MET A 67 -2.81 2.68 -6.68
N VAL A 68 -3.14 3.16 -5.47
CA VAL A 68 -3.47 2.30 -4.32
C VAL A 68 -4.80 1.58 -4.50
N ASP A 69 -5.76 2.18 -5.21
CA ASP A 69 -7.07 1.58 -5.47
C ASP A 69 -6.99 0.49 -6.56
N SER A 70 -5.88 0.42 -7.30
CA SER A 70 -5.60 -0.65 -8.26
C SER A 70 -4.96 -1.90 -7.66
N ALA A 71 -4.67 -1.92 -6.36
CA ALA A 71 -3.93 -3.01 -5.70
C ALA A 71 -4.73 -4.31 -5.58
N ASP A 72 -4.11 -5.45 -5.86
CA ASP A 72 -4.55 -6.74 -5.28
C ASP A 72 -3.93 -6.91 -3.89
N ALA A 73 -2.66 -6.53 -3.75
CA ALA A 73 -1.90 -6.53 -2.51
C ALA A 73 -1.35 -5.13 -2.24
N LEU A 74 -1.53 -4.62 -1.03
CA LEU A 74 -1.04 -3.30 -0.63
C LEU A 74 0.13 -3.46 0.36
N PHE A 75 1.28 -2.94 -0.01
CA PHE A 75 2.46 -2.91 0.84
C PHE A 75 2.56 -1.55 1.54
N GLY A 76 2.29 -1.55 2.85
CA GLY A 76 2.18 -0.33 3.66
C GLY A 76 0.75 0.20 3.72
N ILE A 77 0.46 0.97 4.78
CA ILE A 77 -0.79 1.73 4.89
C ILE A 77 -0.57 3.08 4.19
N PRO A 78 -1.47 3.51 3.28
CA PRO A 78 -1.32 4.79 2.59
C PRO A 78 -1.20 5.93 3.58
N ASP A 79 -0.12 6.71 3.45
CA ASP A 79 0.21 7.85 4.31
C ASP A 79 0.25 7.54 5.82
N VAL A 80 0.29 6.25 6.19
CA VAL A 80 0.21 5.80 7.59
C VAL A 80 -1.09 6.33 8.26
N ASP A 81 -2.12 6.59 7.45
CA ASP A 81 -3.39 7.20 7.83
C ASP A 81 -4.55 6.18 7.77
N PRO A 82 -5.26 5.94 8.89
CA PRO A 82 -6.44 5.08 8.92
C PRO A 82 -7.55 5.52 7.96
N ALA A 83 -7.73 6.83 7.73
CA ALA A 83 -8.77 7.33 6.83
C ALA A 83 -8.45 7.02 5.36
N ALA A 84 -7.17 7.16 4.97
CA ALA A 84 -6.70 6.76 3.65
C ALA A 84 -6.85 5.25 3.41
N LEU A 85 -6.57 4.41 4.43
CA LEU A 85 -6.85 2.98 4.36
C LEU A 85 -8.34 2.69 4.13
N ALA A 86 -9.22 3.33 4.89
CA ALA A 86 -10.67 3.13 4.78
C ALA A 86 -11.19 3.52 3.39
N ARG A 87 -10.72 4.65 2.84
CA ARG A 87 -11.03 5.08 1.48
C ARG A 87 -10.59 4.03 0.47
N THR A 88 -9.33 3.60 0.50
CA THR A 88 -8.81 2.62 -0.45
C THR A 88 -9.53 1.28 -0.34
N VAL A 89 -9.87 0.80 0.85
CA VAL A 89 -10.65 -0.44 1.00
C VAL A 89 -12.05 -0.33 0.38
N ARG A 90 -12.71 0.82 0.54
CA ARG A 90 -14.04 1.08 -0.03
C ARG A 90 -13.99 1.16 -1.56
N ASP A 91 -12.98 1.85 -2.08
CA ASP A 91 -12.88 2.17 -3.51
C ASP A 91 -12.13 1.03 -4.28
N ASN A 92 -11.57 0.05 -3.56
CA ASN A 92 -10.90 -1.14 -4.09
C ASN A 92 -11.55 -2.48 -3.63
N PRO A 93 -12.57 -2.97 -4.35
CA PRO A 93 -13.25 -4.23 -4.03
C PRO A 93 -12.44 -5.50 -4.35
N LYS A 94 -11.24 -5.39 -4.94
CA LYS A 94 -10.36 -6.53 -5.27
C LYS A 94 -9.19 -6.70 -4.30
N LEU A 95 -8.89 -5.70 -3.47
CA LEU A 95 -7.82 -5.74 -2.47
C LEU A 95 -7.96 -6.96 -1.58
N ARG A 96 -6.99 -7.86 -1.57
CA ARG A 96 -7.06 -9.12 -0.80
C ARG A 96 -6.07 -9.17 0.36
N TRP A 97 -5.06 -8.31 0.34
CA TRP A 97 -3.99 -8.34 1.34
C TRP A 97 -3.39 -6.97 1.60
N VAL A 98 -3.08 -6.69 2.86
CA VAL A 98 -2.39 -5.48 3.30
C VAL A 98 -1.25 -5.87 4.26
N MET A 99 -0.02 -5.48 3.92
CA MET A 99 1.12 -5.52 4.83
C MET A 99 1.20 -4.21 5.60
N THR A 100 1.09 -4.30 6.92
CA THR A 100 1.29 -3.15 7.81
C THR A 100 2.76 -3.08 8.21
N THR A 101 3.44 -2.02 7.76
CA THR A 101 4.90 -1.84 7.93
C THR A 101 5.29 -1.24 9.27
N ALA A 102 4.36 -0.56 9.95
CA ALA A 102 4.57 -0.05 11.30
C ALA A 102 4.19 -1.10 12.34
N ALA A 103 4.94 -1.20 13.44
CA ALA A 103 4.62 -2.06 14.58
C ALA A 103 3.23 -1.77 15.19
N GLY A 104 2.69 -0.57 14.96
CA GLY A 104 1.31 -0.16 15.31
C GLY A 104 0.25 -0.49 14.26
N GLY A 105 0.56 -1.32 13.26
CA GLY A 105 -0.32 -1.59 12.12
C GLY A 105 -1.74 -2.02 12.49
N GLY A 106 -1.87 -2.91 13.49
CA GLY A 106 -3.18 -3.34 13.98
C GLY A 106 -4.03 -2.20 14.57
N ALA A 107 -3.39 -1.21 15.21
CA ALA A 107 -4.09 -0.04 15.74
C ALA A 107 -4.63 0.85 14.61
N GLN A 108 -3.90 0.96 13.49
CA GLN A 108 -4.35 1.71 12.31
C GLN A 108 -5.51 1.01 11.60
N VAL A 109 -5.45 -0.31 11.44
CA VAL A 109 -6.56 -1.10 10.88
C VAL A 109 -7.81 -0.94 11.76
N ARG A 110 -7.65 -0.98 13.09
CA ARG A 110 -8.76 -0.73 14.01
C ARG A 110 -9.31 0.69 13.89
N ALA A 111 -8.43 1.69 13.78
CA ALA A 111 -8.81 3.10 13.64
C ALA A 111 -9.49 3.41 12.30
N ALA A 112 -9.25 2.59 11.26
CA ALA A 112 -9.89 2.74 9.95
C ALA A 112 -11.37 2.35 9.97
N GLN A 113 -11.86 1.72 11.06
CA GLN A 113 -13.26 1.36 11.26
C GLN A 113 -13.88 0.62 10.06
N LEU A 114 -13.09 -0.27 9.46
CA LEU A 114 -13.54 -1.08 8.32
C LEU A 114 -14.74 -1.94 8.73
N ASP A 115 -15.68 -2.11 7.79
CA ASP A 115 -16.80 -3.00 8.02
C ASP A 115 -16.36 -4.47 8.11
N ARG A 116 -17.26 -5.32 8.60
CA ARG A 116 -16.95 -6.73 8.80
C ARG A 116 -16.64 -7.45 7.49
N ALA A 117 -17.31 -7.09 6.40
CA ALA A 117 -17.11 -7.74 5.11
C ALA A 117 -15.70 -7.46 4.55
N ALA A 118 -15.20 -6.23 4.71
CA ALA A 118 -13.84 -5.86 4.36
C ALA A 118 -12.81 -6.60 5.24
N LEU A 119 -13.04 -6.66 6.55
CA LEU A 119 -12.16 -7.38 7.48
C LEU A 119 -12.10 -8.89 7.23
N ASP A 120 -13.21 -9.50 6.81
CA ASP A 120 -13.25 -10.93 6.49
C ASP A 120 -12.63 -11.24 5.12
N ARG A 121 -12.65 -10.29 4.18
CA ARG A 121 -12.10 -10.43 2.82
C ARG A 121 -10.60 -10.15 2.73
N ILE A 122 -10.08 -9.25 3.56
CA ILE A 122 -8.71 -8.72 3.46
C ILE A 122 -7.83 -9.35 4.54
N ALA A 123 -6.76 -10.01 4.12
CA ALA A 123 -5.73 -10.49 5.03
C ALA A 123 -4.79 -9.35 5.43
N PHE A 124 -4.75 -9.01 6.71
CA PHE A 124 -3.80 -8.03 7.27
C PHE A 124 -2.62 -8.75 7.91
N THR A 125 -1.40 -8.36 7.55
CA THR A 125 -0.16 -8.91 8.12
C THR A 125 0.73 -7.81 8.68
N THR A 126 1.65 -8.16 9.56
CA THR A 126 2.63 -7.23 10.16
C THR A 126 3.98 -7.90 10.26
N SER A 127 5.06 -7.12 10.20
CA SER A 127 6.44 -7.59 10.37
C SER A 127 6.96 -7.44 11.81
N ALA A 128 6.13 -6.98 12.74
CA ALA A 128 6.47 -6.83 14.16
C ALA A 128 6.35 -8.14 14.96
#